data_AF-A0A7S0F6Y3-F1
#
_entry.id   AF-A0A7S0F6Y3-F1
#
_cell.length_a   1.000
_cell.length_b   1.000
_cell.length_c   1.000
_cell.angle_alpha   90.00
_cell.angle_beta   90.00
_cell.angle_gamma   90.00
#
_symmetry.space_group_name_H-M   'P 1'
#
loop_
_entity.id
_entity.type
_entity.pdbx_description
1 polymer ?
#
loop_
_entity_poly.entity_id
_entity_poly.type
_entity_poly.pdbx_seq_one_letter_code
_entity_poly.pdbx_strand_id
1 'polypeptide(L)'
;CVRSVPHRRPGRRSVSMVTPLVARLPVHQFDRSESVQLEMIEQGAGRHGGLRGTMSSPGTERAPQRTSAQINSNIAFASSSALTSQVEIGSERDKPPALSSSGNEETLPLAADRSSTHEAGMLLSPRFPGRHATDCSKDDDEDLNISKAASSDTSASSSPESGDSLVTFAKSQLISDVDVAAYMAGREMTPLQERMNAITIVPSVVFCLYFLVSGAWLSKSLLMKYADGNNDVPPTLTHAAAADTLDMPFIDTYGCVHSSWFPNLYALPPLPVLAAAFGIIVQAPFSIIYHWKYAHRLPPGFARTDHWSRRMDQAMIHVTSASMSYATSGRLDFFLANALFNLDCMFRQFKKRVRPRANKIRIGISVLAYTIPVLRRGDILLFSKLWCNFAICGWLFAKYPIGGWSHSAFHLVIAFVPPLLMTAALELPASQDQVQLAAKCFAMRG
;
A
#
# COMPACT_ATOMS: atom_id res chain seq x y z
N CYS A 1 -21.96 -9.63 -66.16
CA CYS A 1 -23.35 -9.11 -66.26
C CYS A 1 -24.29 -9.90 -65.36
N VAL A 2 -24.45 -9.46 -64.11
CA VAL A 2 -25.62 -9.72 -63.26
C VAL A 2 -25.78 -8.46 -62.42
N ARG A 3 -26.90 -7.74 -62.60
CA ARG A 3 -27.25 -6.52 -61.86
C ARG A 3 -27.88 -6.93 -60.53
N SER A 4 -27.28 -6.53 -59.41
CA SER A 4 -27.90 -6.59 -58.08
C SER A 4 -28.49 -5.22 -57.72
N VAL A 5 -29.75 -5.27 -57.27
CA VAL A 5 -30.58 -4.14 -56.84
C VAL A 5 -30.23 -3.75 -55.39
N PRO A 6 -30.21 -2.45 -55.02
CA PRO A 6 -29.89 -2.06 -53.65
C PRO A 6 -31.11 -2.17 -52.72
N HIS A 7 -30.94 -2.86 -51.59
CA HIS A 7 -31.89 -2.90 -50.48
C HIS A 7 -31.88 -1.58 -49.70
N ARG A 8 -33.05 -0.94 -49.60
CA ARG A 8 -33.35 0.16 -48.68
C ARG A 8 -33.24 -0.32 -47.21
N ARG A 9 -32.49 0.42 -46.39
CA ARG A 9 -32.51 0.28 -44.92
C ARG A 9 -33.62 1.15 -44.32
N PRO A 10 -34.36 0.67 -43.30
CA PRO A 10 -35.37 1.46 -42.61
C PRO A 10 -34.75 2.43 -41.59
N GLY A 11 -35.43 3.57 -41.42
CA GLY A 11 -34.99 4.73 -40.66
C GLY A 11 -34.77 4.48 -39.16
N ARG A 12 -33.72 5.11 -38.65
CA ARG A 12 -33.36 5.15 -37.23
C ARG A 12 -34.26 6.16 -36.53
N ARG A 13 -35.11 5.69 -35.61
CA ARG A 13 -35.88 6.54 -34.69
C ARG A 13 -34.93 7.22 -33.71
N SER A 14 -35.03 8.54 -33.65
CA SER A 14 -34.42 9.40 -32.63
C SER A 14 -35.02 9.08 -31.26
N VAL A 15 -34.18 8.73 -30.28
CA VAL A 15 -34.55 8.67 -28.86
C VAL A 15 -33.88 9.86 -28.20
N SER A 16 -34.72 10.80 -27.75
CA SER A 16 -34.32 11.99 -27.00
C SER A 16 -33.81 11.57 -25.62
N MET A 17 -32.51 11.73 -25.37
CA MET A 17 -31.95 11.62 -24.01
C MET A 17 -32.22 12.91 -23.24
N VAL A 18 -32.97 12.76 -22.15
CA VAL A 18 -33.19 13.77 -21.12
C VAL A 18 -31.86 14.05 -20.42
N THR A 19 -31.44 15.32 -20.44
CA THR A 19 -30.25 15.83 -19.74
C THR A 19 -30.58 16.03 -18.26
N PRO A 20 -29.82 15.48 -17.29
CA PRO A 20 -30.03 15.81 -15.90
C PRO A 20 -29.38 17.16 -15.57
N LEU A 21 -30.19 18.00 -14.94
CA LEU A 21 -29.87 19.31 -14.38
C LEU A 21 -28.83 19.15 -13.26
N VAL A 22 -27.59 19.61 -13.48
CA VAL A 22 -26.57 19.68 -12.43
C VAL A 22 -26.82 20.91 -11.58
N ALA A 23 -27.21 20.69 -10.32
CA ALA A 23 -27.35 21.73 -9.32
C ALA A 23 -25.98 22.37 -9.02
N ARG A 24 -25.90 23.68 -9.22
CA ARG A 24 -24.78 24.52 -8.78
C ARG A 24 -24.87 24.71 -7.27
N LEU A 25 -23.90 24.17 -6.53
CA LEU A 25 -23.65 24.55 -5.13
C LEU A 25 -22.68 25.75 -5.09
N PRO A 26 -22.83 26.67 -4.12
CA PRO A 26 -22.05 27.90 -4.06
C PRO A 26 -20.60 27.63 -3.65
N VAL A 27 -19.68 28.20 -4.43
CA VAL A 27 -18.25 28.26 -4.14
C VAL A 27 -18.04 29.32 -3.06
N HIS A 28 -17.72 28.90 -1.84
CA HIS A 28 -17.14 29.79 -0.84
C HIS A 28 -15.72 30.14 -1.27
N GLN A 29 -15.48 31.44 -1.53
CA GLN A 29 -14.16 32.04 -1.64
C GLN A 29 -13.37 31.75 -0.38
N PHE A 30 -12.23 31.08 -0.52
CA PHE A 30 -11.17 31.07 0.48
C PHE A 30 -9.96 31.78 -0.09
N ASP A 31 -9.42 32.64 0.76
CA ASP A 31 -8.47 33.70 0.48
C ASP A 31 -7.08 33.17 0.06
N ARG A 32 -6.40 33.96 -0.76
CA ARG A 32 -5.05 33.72 -1.25
C ARG A 32 -4.05 34.17 -0.18
N SER A 33 -3.19 33.28 0.30
CA SER A 33 -1.85 33.67 0.73
C SER A 33 -0.87 32.50 0.73
N GLU A 34 0.31 32.77 0.16
CA GLU A 34 1.60 32.09 0.33
C GLU A 34 1.88 30.82 -0.48
N SER A 35 2.44 31.09 -1.66
CA SER A 35 3.30 30.21 -2.45
C SER A 35 4.63 29.96 -1.75
N VAL A 36 4.92 28.71 -1.39
CA VAL A 36 6.29 28.24 -1.12
C VAL A 36 6.67 27.27 -2.24
N GLN A 37 7.60 27.71 -3.09
CA GLN A 37 8.28 26.87 -4.06
C GLN A 37 9.21 25.90 -3.31
N LEU A 38 9.05 24.60 -3.57
CA LEU A 38 10.01 23.58 -3.15
C LEU A 38 10.78 23.12 -4.39
N GLU A 39 11.91 23.80 -4.63
CA GLU A 39 12.99 23.26 -5.45
C GLU A 39 13.59 22.05 -4.72
N MET A 40 13.49 20.87 -5.33
CA MET A 40 14.33 19.74 -4.94
C MET A 40 15.56 19.68 -5.83
N ILE A 41 16.69 19.94 -5.20
CA ILE A 41 18.06 19.92 -5.71
C ILE A 41 18.41 18.53 -6.28
N GLU A 42 18.81 18.53 -7.55
CA GLU A 42 19.50 17.44 -8.22
C GLU A 42 20.98 17.85 -8.37
N GLN A 43 21.87 17.26 -7.57
CA GLN A 43 23.32 17.25 -7.78
C GLN A 43 23.78 15.82 -7.42
N GLY A 44 24.51 15.07 -8.23
CA GLY A 44 25.59 15.47 -9.13
C GLY A 44 26.82 14.68 -8.66
N ALA A 45 26.86 13.37 -8.94
CA ALA A 45 28.00 12.52 -8.58
C ALA A 45 29.13 12.73 -9.60
N GLY A 46 30.08 13.58 -9.25
CA GLY A 46 31.34 13.78 -9.97
C GLY A 46 32.47 12.92 -9.41
N ARG A 47 33.18 12.25 -10.32
CA ARG A 47 34.44 11.50 -10.11
C ARG A 47 35.58 12.37 -9.57
N HIS A 48 36.42 11.81 -8.71
CA HIS A 48 37.89 11.87 -8.74
C HIS A 48 38.38 10.58 -8.04
N GLY A 49 39.30 9.78 -8.56
CA GLY A 49 40.63 10.13 -9.07
C GLY A 49 41.63 9.58 -8.05
N GLY A 50 42.22 8.41 -8.35
CA GLY A 50 43.13 7.73 -7.44
C GLY A 50 44.50 8.40 -7.32
N LEU A 51 45.20 8.14 -6.21
CA LEU A 51 46.65 8.26 -6.10
C LEU A 51 47.17 7.29 -5.01
N ARG A 52 48.26 6.61 -5.36
CA ARG A 52 49.14 5.79 -4.50
C ARG A 52 49.83 6.65 -3.43
N GLY A 53 50.17 6.05 -2.27
CA GLY A 53 51.20 6.60 -1.39
C GLY A 53 51.33 5.95 -0.01
N THR A 54 52.22 4.95 0.08
CA THR A 54 53.18 4.62 1.16
C THR A 54 52.77 4.53 2.65
N MET A 55 53.21 3.40 3.24
CA MET A 55 53.27 3.08 4.67
C MET A 55 54.15 4.03 5.48
N SER A 56 53.76 4.32 6.73
CA SER A 56 54.66 4.44 7.88
C SER A 56 53.91 4.21 9.20
N SER A 57 54.62 3.60 10.15
CA SER A 57 54.17 3.02 11.42
C SER A 57 54.08 4.06 12.57
N PRO A 58 53.62 3.67 13.78
CA PRO A 58 52.91 4.55 14.72
C PRO A 58 53.80 5.30 15.71
N GLY A 59 53.35 6.49 16.11
CA GLY A 59 53.88 7.27 17.21
C GLY A 59 52.78 7.60 18.23
N THR A 60 53.00 7.14 19.46
CA THR A 60 52.41 7.60 20.73
C THR A 60 52.41 9.12 20.88
N GLU A 61 51.32 9.71 21.41
CA GLU A 61 51.34 10.52 22.66
C GLU A 61 50.01 11.23 22.97
N ARG A 62 49.63 11.11 24.24
CA ARG A 62 48.97 12.06 25.17
C ARG A 62 47.78 12.93 24.75
N ALA A 63 46.74 12.77 25.56
CA ALA A 63 45.61 13.66 25.76
C ALA A 63 45.99 15.09 26.20
N PRO A 64 45.06 16.03 26.01
CA PRO A 64 44.73 16.98 27.06
C PRO A 64 43.24 17.01 27.40
N GLN A 65 42.98 17.08 28.70
CA GLN A 65 41.71 17.48 29.30
C GLN A 65 41.39 18.94 28.93
N ARG A 66 40.11 19.25 28.66
CA ARG A 66 39.43 20.44 29.22
C ARG A 66 37.91 20.46 28.96
N THR A 67 37.20 20.47 30.09
CA THR A 67 36.05 21.33 30.47
C THR A 67 34.75 21.35 29.66
N SER A 68 33.73 20.75 30.28
CA SER A 68 32.46 21.38 30.70
C SER A 68 31.57 22.09 29.68
N ALA A 69 30.44 21.45 29.34
CA ALA A 69 29.15 22.13 29.21
C ALA A 69 28.02 21.14 29.55
N GLN A 70 27.44 21.34 30.72
CA GLN A 70 26.32 20.61 31.28
C GLN A 70 25.05 21.16 30.62
N ILE A 71 24.43 20.39 29.73
CA ILE A 71 23.07 20.67 29.23
C ILE A 71 22.17 19.52 29.67
N ASN A 72 21.31 19.83 30.63
CA ASN A 72 20.20 18.99 31.05
C ASN A 72 19.20 18.88 29.90
N SER A 73 19.02 17.67 29.37
CA SER A 73 17.81 17.29 28.63
C SER A 73 17.38 15.89 29.08
N ASN A 74 16.51 15.85 30.08
CA ASN A 74 15.68 14.69 30.39
C ASN A 74 14.71 14.48 29.22
N ILE A 75 15.07 13.61 28.29
CA ILE A 75 14.11 12.95 27.40
C ILE A 75 14.19 11.47 27.75
N ALA A 76 13.38 11.08 28.73
CA ALA A 76 13.09 9.70 29.02
C ALA A 76 12.31 9.12 27.83
N PHE A 77 12.99 8.34 27.00
CA PHE A 77 12.36 7.44 26.04
C PHE A 77 11.65 6.35 26.85
N ALA A 78 10.34 6.54 27.05
CA ALA A 78 9.46 5.47 27.50
C ALA A 78 9.31 4.47 26.35
N SER A 79 10.16 3.44 26.36
CA SER A 79 9.94 2.21 25.62
C SER A 79 8.64 1.58 26.12
N SER A 80 7.60 1.55 25.28
CA SER A 80 6.43 0.69 25.51
C SER A 80 6.83 -0.77 25.31
N SER A 81 7.44 -1.31 26.36
CA SER A 81 7.49 -2.74 26.65
C SER A 81 6.24 -3.07 27.47
N ALA A 82 5.21 -3.62 26.85
CA ALA A 82 4.11 -4.29 27.57
C ALA A 82 3.36 -5.25 26.63
N LEU A 83 3.78 -6.51 26.58
CA LEU A 83 3.05 -7.61 27.24
C LEU A 83 3.78 -8.95 26.98
N THR A 84 4.68 -9.31 27.90
CA THR A 84 4.95 -10.72 28.22
C THR A 84 4.44 -10.88 29.65
N SER A 85 3.28 -11.54 29.81
CA SER A 85 2.76 -11.92 31.12
C SER A 85 3.68 -12.99 31.68
N GLN A 86 4.44 -12.67 32.72
CA GLN A 86 5.04 -13.71 33.57
C GLN A 86 3.94 -14.31 34.43
N VAL A 87 3.88 -15.64 34.37
CA VAL A 87 3.13 -16.53 35.24
C VAL A 87 3.86 -16.52 36.58
N GLU A 88 3.26 -15.91 37.61
CA GLU A 88 3.63 -16.23 38.99
C GLU A 88 3.08 -17.61 39.33
N ILE A 89 3.98 -18.58 39.45
CA ILE A 89 3.71 -19.90 40.03
C ILE A 89 3.65 -19.70 41.54
N GLY A 90 2.43 -19.48 42.06
CA GLY A 90 2.12 -19.66 43.47
C GLY A 90 2.19 -21.14 43.84
N SER A 91 3.24 -21.50 44.57
CA SER A 91 3.42 -22.81 45.21
C SER A 91 2.60 -22.83 46.51
N GLU A 92 1.37 -23.33 46.45
CA GLU A 92 0.63 -23.73 47.64
C GLU A 92 0.47 -25.25 47.65
N ARG A 93 1.19 -25.87 48.60
CA ARG A 93 1.08 -27.29 48.92
C ARG A 93 -0.17 -27.48 49.75
N ASP A 94 -1.17 -28.16 49.19
CA ASP A 94 -2.12 -28.89 50.00
C ASP A 94 -2.29 -30.32 49.48
N LYS A 95 -2.10 -31.26 50.41
CA LYS A 95 -2.28 -32.70 50.25
C LYS A 95 -3.76 -33.03 50.01
N PRO A 96 -4.03 -34.08 49.23
CA PRO A 96 -5.14 -34.98 49.54
C PRO A 96 -4.63 -36.41 49.84
N PRO A 97 -5.39 -37.19 50.64
CA PRO A 97 -5.00 -38.54 51.02
C PRO A 97 -5.31 -39.57 49.92
N ALA A 98 -4.60 -40.69 50.04
CA ALA A 98 -4.64 -41.87 49.20
C ALA A 98 -5.91 -42.76 49.37
N LEU A 99 -5.98 -43.78 48.50
CA LEU A 99 -6.89 -44.95 48.40
C LEU A 99 -8.00 -44.74 47.34
N SER A 100 -8.33 -45.67 46.44
CA SER A 100 -8.06 -47.12 46.32
C SER A 100 -8.21 -47.62 44.87
N SER A 101 -7.64 -48.82 44.63
CA SER A 101 -7.75 -49.75 43.48
C SER A 101 -9.11 -49.82 42.75
N SER A 102 -9.24 -50.23 41.48
CA SER A 102 -8.92 -51.57 40.96
C SER A 102 -9.36 -51.72 39.49
N GLY A 103 -8.65 -52.60 38.74
CA GLY A 103 -9.10 -53.38 37.57
C GLY A 103 -9.44 -52.63 36.26
N ASN A 104 -9.31 -53.20 35.07
CA ASN A 104 -8.77 -54.48 34.58
C ASN A 104 -8.35 -54.28 33.11
N GLU A 105 -7.45 -55.16 32.70
CA GLU A 105 -7.19 -55.68 31.35
C GLU A 105 -8.32 -55.52 30.32
N GLU A 106 -7.98 -55.13 29.09
CA GLU A 106 -8.10 -56.06 27.96
C GLU A 106 -7.20 -55.67 26.78
N THR A 107 -6.53 -56.70 26.28
CA THR A 107 -5.57 -56.72 25.18
C THR A 107 -6.22 -57.49 24.06
N LEU A 108 -6.10 -57.08 22.79
CA LEU A 108 -5.77 -57.95 21.63
C LEU A 108 -5.85 -57.18 20.28
N PRO A 109 -5.20 -57.69 19.21
CA PRO A 109 -4.68 -56.93 18.07
C PRO A 109 -5.31 -57.31 16.72
N LEU A 110 -4.99 -56.55 15.66
CA LEU A 110 -4.96 -56.98 14.25
C LEU A 110 -4.15 -55.90 13.48
N ALA A 111 -2.90 -56.15 13.07
CA ALA A 111 -2.45 -56.94 11.91
C ALA A 111 -2.78 -56.30 10.54
N ALA A 112 -1.70 -55.78 9.93
CA ALA A 112 -1.33 -55.76 8.50
C ALA A 112 -2.34 -55.31 7.43
N ASP A 113 -1.95 -54.34 6.59
CA ASP A 113 -1.51 -54.73 5.24
C ASP A 113 -0.62 -53.67 4.55
N ARG A 114 0.24 -54.19 3.69
CA ARG A 114 1.20 -53.55 2.79
C ARG A 114 0.50 -52.74 1.70
N SER A 115 1.18 -51.69 1.21
CA SER A 115 1.42 -51.56 -0.24
C SER A 115 2.44 -50.45 -0.51
N SER A 116 3.66 -50.88 -0.85
CA SER A 116 4.65 -50.13 -1.58
C SER A 116 4.28 -50.12 -3.07
N THR A 117 4.24 -48.96 -3.72
CA THR A 117 4.51 -48.86 -5.15
C THR A 117 5.48 -47.71 -5.41
N HIS A 118 6.68 -48.11 -5.81
CA HIS A 118 7.56 -47.35 -6.68
C HIS A 118 6.84 -47.06 -8.00
N GLU A 119 6.85 -45.82 -8.46
CA GLU A 119 7.01 -45.52 -9.89
C GLU A 119 7.97 -44.35 -10.07
N ALA A 120 9.15 -44.69 -10.60
CA ALA A 120 9.98 -43.79 -11.37
C ALA A 120 9.43 -43.80 -12.81
N GLY A 121 9.09 -42.64 -13.35
CA GLY A 121 8.56 -42.51 -14.70
C GLY A 121 8.89 -41.15 -15.31
N MET A 122 9.85 -41.17 -16.23
CA MET A 122 10.25 -40.12 -17.16
C MET A 122 9.14 -39.14 -17.57
N LEU A 123 9.43 -37.83 -17.50
CA LEU A 123 8.85 -36.87 -18.44
C LEU A 123 9.90 -35.84 -18.89
N LEU A 124 10.39 -36.14 -20.09
CA LEU A 124 10.94 -35.32 -21.16
C LEU A 124 10.87 -33.79 -20.98
N SER A 125 12.05 -33.20 -21.03
CA SER A 125 12.30 -31.77 -21.21
C SER A 125 11.89 -31.34 -22.63
N PRO A 126 11.02 -30.34 -22.83
CA PRO A 126 10.80 -29.77 -24.15
C PRO A 126 11.95 -28.81 -24.49
N ARG A 127 12.78 -29.21 -25.46
CA ARG A 127 13.60 -28.30 -26.28
C ARG A 127 12.68 -27.26 -26.92
N PHE A 128 12.82 -26.00 -26.53
CA PHE A 128 12.27 -24.89 -27.32
C PHE A 128 13.24 -24.58 -28.47
N PRO A 129 12.79 -24.60 -29.74
CA PRO A 129 13.59 -24.13 -30.85
C PRO A 129 13.70 -22.61 -30.79
N GLY A 130 14.93 -22.11 -30.89
CA GLY A 130 15.23 -20.69 -31.03
C GLY A 130 14.49 -20.12 -32.24
N ARG A 131 13.68 -19.07 -31.99
CA ARG A 131 13.19 -18.20 -33.04
C ARG A 131 14.04 -16.93 -33.08
N HIS A 132 14.54 -16.70 -34.28
CA HIS A 132 15.17 -15.48 -34.76
C HIS A 132 14.49 -14.22 -34.23
N ALA A 133 15.32 -13.28 -33.77
CA ALA A 133 14.95 -11.89 -33.62
C ALA A 133 14.60 -11.33 -35.01
N THR A 134 13.30 -11.16 -35.27
CA THR A 134 12.79 -10.34 -36.36
C THR A 134 12.62 -8.91 -35.86
N ASP A 135 13.24 -8.00 -36.60
CA ASP A 135 13.04 -6.56 -36.69
C ASP A 135 11.81 -6.02 -35.94
N CYS A 136 12.07 -5.11 -35.00
CA CYS A 136 11.04 -4.26 -34.43
C CYS A 136 10.59 -3.24 -35.47
N SER A 137 9.32 -3.35 -35.83
CA SER A 137 8.55 -2.39 -36.60
C SER A 137 8.73 -0.96 -36.09
N LYS A 138 8.85 -0.04 -37.05
CA LYS A 138 8.40 1.35 -36.90
C LYS A 138 6.90 1.29 -36.61
N ASP A 139 6.52 1.47 -35.35
CA ASP A 139 5.13 1.77 -35.00
C ASP A 139 5.00 3.30 -35.05
N ASP A 140 4.14 3.76 -35.97
CA ASP A 140 3.79 5.16 -36.18
C ASP A 140 3.18 5.75 -34.90
N ASP A 141 3.76 6.86 -34.43
CA ASP A 141 3.16 7.74 -33.43
C ASP A 141 1.93 8.43 -34.05
N GLU A 142 0.76 7.79 -33.94
CA GLU A 142 -0.53 8.42 -34.21
C GLU A 142 -0.87 9.36 -33.04
N ASP A 143 -0.27 10.55 -33.06
CA ASP A 143 -0.71 11.66 -32.22
C ASP A 143 -2.11 12.11 -32.69
N LEU A 144 -3.06 12.01 -31.75
CA LEU A 144 -4.43 12.54 -31.85
C LEU A 144 -4.40 14.05 -32.12
N ASN A 145 -4.33 14.41 -33.40
CA ASN A 145 -4.53 15.74 -33.89
C ASN A 145 -6.04 16.03 -33.89
N ILE A 146 -6.54 16.58 -32.79
CA ILE A 146 -7.90 17.14 -32.70
C ILE A 146 -7.94 18.35 -33.64
N SER A 147 -8.41 18.10 -34.86
CA SER A 147 -8.66 19.10 -35.88
C SER A 147 -9.78 20.03 -35.41
N LYS A 148 -9.37 21.24 -35.04
CA LYS A 148 -10.23 22.40 -34.81
C LYS A 148 -10.71 22.91 -36.17
N ALA A 149 -11.86 22.43 -36.61
CA ALA A 149 -12.57 23.01 -37.74
C ALA A 149 -13.18 24.35 -37.30
N ALA A 150 -12.57 25.46 -37.71
CA ALA A 150 -13.23 26.76 -37.77
C ALA A 150 -12.63 27.56 -38.93
N SER A 151 -13.43 27.67 -39.98
CA SER A 151 -13.33 28.62 -41.07
C SER A 151 -13.27 30.06 -40.57
N SER A 152 -12.33 30.87 -41.08
CA SER A 152 -12.67 32.15 -41.74
C SER A 152 -11.39 32.81 -42.27
N ASP A 153 -11.49 33.21 -43.53
CA ASP A 153 -10.50 33.98 -44.29
C ASP A 153 -10.22 35.34 -43.64
N THR A 154 -8.94 35.69 -43.46
CA THR A 154 -8.51 37.10 -43.53
C THR A 154 -7.03 37.22 -43.92
N SER A 155 -6.82 37.61 -45.18
CA SER A 155 -5.72 38.37 -45.78
C SER A 155 -4.45 38.68 -44.97
N ALA A 156 -3.33 38.15 -45.51
CA ALA A 156 -2.06 38.82 -45.80
C ALA A 156 -1.49 39.88 -44.82
N SER A 157 -0.41 39.51 -44.12
CA SER A 157 0.71 40.41 -43.83
C SER A 157 1.97 39.57 -43.59
N SER A 158 2.94 39.75 -44.47
CA SER A 158 4.28 39.13 -44.48
C SER A 158 5.18 39.67 -43.37
N SER A 159 5.71 38.79 -42.51
CA SER A 159 6.83 39.04 -41.60
C SER A 159 7.63 37.74 -41.39
N PRO A 160 8.96 37.80 -41.16
CA PRO A 160 9.87 36.70 -41.44
C PRO A 160 9.85 35.60 -40.37
N GLU A 161 9.61 34.38 -40.86
CA GLU A 161 9.90 33.10 -40.21
C GLU A 161 11.43 32.85 -40.20
N SER A 162 12.08 32.71 -39.04
CA SER A 162 13.33 31.92 -38.90
C SER A 162 13.88 31.85 -37.45
N GLY A 163 13.09 31.37 -36.47
CA GLY A 163 13.56 31.30 -35.07
C GLY A 163 13.28 30.01 -34.30
N ASP A 164 12.10 29.41 -34.47
CA ASP A 164 11.61 28.42 -33.49
C ASP A 164 11.91 26.95 -33.80
N SER A 165 12.50 26.64 -34.95
CA SER A 165 12.80 25.24 -35.31
C SER A 165 14.01 24.66 -34.57
N LEU A 166 14.94 25.48 -34.08
CA LEU A 166 16.19 24.99 -33.50
C LEU A 166 16.05 24.59 -32.01
N VAL A 167 15.18 25.28 -31.27
CA VAL A 167 14.97 25.06 -29.83
C VAL A 167 14.24 23.73 -29.57
N THR A 168 13.36 23.32 -30.48
CA THR A 168 12.59 22.07 -30.37
C THR A 168 13.47 20.84 -30.62
N PHE A 169 14.45 20.94 -31.53
CA PHE A 169 15.36 19.82 -31.84
C PHE A 169 16.39 19.58 -30.72
N ALA A 170 16.88 20.64 -30.09
CA ALA A 170 17.81 20.53 -28.96
C ALA A 170 17.16 19.91 -27.70
N LYS A 171 15.86 20.14 -27.47
CA LYS A 171 15.12 19.54 -26.35
C LYS A 171 14.86 18.05 -26.54
N SER A 172 14.75 17.57 -27.78
CA SER A 172 14.55 16.15 -28.08
C SER A 172 15.82 15.32 -27.91
N GLN A 173 17.02 15.90 -28.10
CA GLN A 173 18.28 15.20 -27.90
C GLN A 173 18.76 15.15 -26.45
N LEU A 174 18.25 16.03 -25.57
CA LEU A 174 18.65 16.06 -24.16
C LEU A 174 17.88 15.08 -23.26
N ILE A 175 16.85 14.40 -23.80
CA ILE A 175 16.33 13.19 -23.17
C ILE A 175 17.31 12.09 -23.56
N SER A 176 18.46 12.06 -22.90
CA SER A 176 19.39 10.95 -23.02
C SER A 176 18.61 9.66 -22.83
N ASP A 177 18.74 8.75 -23.78
CA ASP A 177 18.24 7.39 -23.62
C ASP A 177 18.91 6.84 -22.37
N VAL A 178 18.15 6.85 -21.27
CA VAL A 178 18.57 6.21 -20.02
C VAL A 178 18.80 4.76 -20.40
N ASP A 179 20.07 4.34 -20.37
CA ASP A 179 20.45 2.96 -20.67
C ASP A 179 19.71 2.04 -19.68
N VAL A 180 18.59 1.50 -20.14
CA VAL A 180 17.71 0.65 -19.36
C VAL A 180 18.47 -0.60 -18.93
N ALA A 181 19.39 -1.11 -19.75
CA ALA A 181 20.19 -2.28 -19.41
C ALA A 181 21.14 -1.96 -18.26
N ALA A 182 21.90 -0.87 -18.33
CA ALA A 182 22.77 -0.44 -17.22
C ALA A 182 21.96 -0.14 -15.94
N TYR A 183 20.80 0.51 -16.08
CA TYR A 183 19.90 0.79 -14.96
C TYR A 183 19.40 -0.49 -14.28
N MET A 184 19.05 -1.52 -15.07
CA MET A 184 18.54 -2.79 -14.57
C MET A 184 19.65 -3.69 -14.03
N ALA A 185 20.84 -3.66 -14.62
CA ALA A 185 22.00 -4.42 -14.16
C ALA A 185 22.40 -4.03 -12.72
N GLY A 186 22.40 -2.73 -12.40
CA GLY A 186 22.67 -2.25 -11.04
C GLY A 186 21.60 -2.61 -10.00
N ARG A 187 20.46 -3.19 -10.43
CA ARG A 187 19.31 -3.53 -9.59
C ARG A 187 18.96 -5.02 -9.67
N GLU A 188 19.84 -5.83 -10.24
CA GLU A 188 19.64 -7.26 -10.30
C GLU A 188 19.70 -7.87 -8.89
N MET A 189 18.78 -8.79 -8.63
CA MET A 189 18.63 -9.47 -7.36
C MET A 189 18.86 -10.96 -7.57
N THR A 190 19.58 -11.58 -6.63
CA THR A 190 19.76 -13.03 -6.63
C THR A 190 18.44 -13.74 -6.34
N PRO A 191 18.29 -15.02 -6.70
CA PRO A 191 17.11 -15.81 -6.35
C PRO A 191 16.78 -15.80 -4.85
N LEU A 192 17.79 -15.76 -3.99
CA LEU A 192 17.59 -15.67 -2.55
C LEU A 192 17.02 -14.31 -2.14
N GLN A 193 17.59 -13.20 -2.66
CA GLN A 193 17.10 -11.85 -2.38
C GLN A 193 15.64 -11.67 -2.81
N GLU A 194 15.26 -12.21 -3.97
CA GLU A 194 13.86 -12.15 -4.44
C GLU A 194 12.92 -12.94 -3.52
N ARG A 195 13.33 -14.11 -3.02
CA ARG A 195 12.52 -14.85 -2.03
C ARG A 195 12.40 -14.11 -0.70
N MET A 196 13.45 -13.41 -0.28
CA MET A 196 13.42 -12.59 0.92
C MET A 196 12.49 -11.38 0.77
N ASN A 197 12.38 -10.79 -0.42
CA ASN A 197 11.35 -9.78 -0.71
C ASN A 197 9.93 -10.32 -0.45
N ALA A 198 9.64 -11.55 -0.89
CA ALA A 198 8.35 -12.18 -0.62
C ALA A 198 8.11 -12.44 0.88
N ILE A 199 9.11 -12.93 1.61
CA ILE A 199 8.99 -13.23 3.05
C ILE A 199 8.76 -11.94 3.85
N THR A 200 9.46 -10.87 3.52
CA THR A 200 9.39 -9.60 4.25
C THR A 200 8.06 -8.84 4.10
N ILE A 201 7.16 -9.29 3.22
CA ILE A 201 5.78 -8.79 3.10
C ILE A 201 4.85 -9.38 4.17
N VAL A 202 5.13 -10.60 4.64
CA VAL A 202 4.27 -11.37 5.55
C VAL A 202 3.95 -10.64 6.86
N PRO A 203 4.91 -9.96 7.54
CA PRO A 203 4.63 -9.27 8.80
C PRO A 203 3.48 -8.25 8.70
N SER A 204 3.39 -7.48 7.62
CA SER A 204 2.32 -6.50 7.44
C SER A 204 0.94 -7.17 7.31
N VAL A 205 0.87 -8.27 6.57
CA VAL A 205 -0.38 -9.03 6.38
C VAL A 205 -0.82 -9.68 7.69
N VAL A 206 0.10 -10.35 8.38
CA VAL A 206 -0.16 -10.98 9.68
C VAL A 206 -0.61 -9.95 10.70
N PHE A 207 0.03 -8.77 10.74
CA PHE A 207 -0.41 -7.68 11.61
C PHE A 207 -1.84 -7.24 11.28
N CYS A 208 -2.18 -7.02 10.00
CA CYS A 208 -3.54 -6.61 9.62
C CYS A 208 -4.58 -7.65 10.04
N LEU A 209 -4.32 -8.93 9.75
CA LEU A 209 -5.22 -10.02 10.12
C LEU A 209 -5.37 -10.11 11.64
N TYR A 210 -4.25 -10.12 12.37
CA TYR A 210 -4.23 -10.13 13.84
C TYR A 210 -5.04 -8.96 14.40
N PHE A 211 -4.78 -7.74 13.94
CA PHE A 211 -5.44 -6.54 14.43
C PHE A 211 -6.95 -6.63 14.23
N LEU A 212 -7.43 -7.06 13.05
CA LEU A 212 -8.85 -7.21 12.77
C LEU A 212 -9.52 -8.27 13.66
N VAL A 213 -8.93 -9.46 13.81
CA VAL A 213 -9.58 -10.61 14.45
C VAL A 213 -9.41 -10.68 15.97
N SER A 214 -8.36 -10.06 16.51
CA SER A 214 -8.03 -10.13 17.95
C SER A 214 -8.80 -9.14 18.82
N GLY A 215 -9.53 -8.20 18.22
CA GLY A 215 -10.14 -7.08 18.95
C GLY A 215 -9.11 -6.06 19.45
N ALA A 216 -7.84 -6.13 19.04
CA ALA A 216 -6.78 -5.21 19.46
C ALA A 216 -7.03 -3.74 19.08
N TRP A 217 -8.05 -3.48 18.27
CA TRP A 217 -8.53 -2.16 17.90
C TRP A 217 -9.46 -1.52 18.96
N LEU A 218 -9.83 -2.25 20.01
CA LEU A 218 -10.62 -1.74 21.13
C LEU A 218 -9.72 -1.39 22.32
N SER A 219 -9.86 -0.17 22.85
CA SER A 219 -9.18 0.23 24.07
C SER A 219 -9.81 -0.44 25.28
N LYS A 220 -8.98 -1.03 26.16
CA LYS A 220 -9.43 -1.58 27.45
C LYS A 220 -10.16 -0.54 28.31
N SER A 221 -9.70 0.72 28.30
CA SER A 221 -10.34 1.80 29.07
C SER A 221 -11.77 2.07 28.60
N LEU A 222 -12.01 1.98 27.28
CA LEU A 222 -13.34 2.13 26.72
C LEU A 222 -14.22 0.96 27.13
N LEU A 223 -13.72 -0.27 27.04
CA LEU A 223 -14.46 -1.47 27.44
C LEU A 223 -14.89 -1.42 28.92
N MET A 224 -13.98 -1.04 29.81
CA MET A 224 -14.29 -0.92 31.25
C MET A 224 -15.33 0.18 31.52
N LYS A 225 -15.24 1.33 30.82
CA LYS A 225 -16.23 2.40 30.94
C LYS A 225 -17.67 1.92 30.66
N TYR A 226 -17.86 1.05 29.68
CA TYR A 226 -19.19 0.49 29.36
C TYR A 226 -19.59 -0.67 30.29
N ALA A 227 -18.63 -1.47 30.77
CA ALA A 227 -18.90 -2.57 31.70
C ALA A 227 -19.33 -2.09 33.08
N ASP A 228 -18.81 -0.95 33.56
CA ASP A 228 -19.12 -0.40 34.89
C ASP A 228 -20.56 0.18 34.98
N GLY A 229 -21.36 0.09 33.91
CA GLY A 229 -22.75 0.58 33.88
C GLY A 229 -22.86 2.10 34.07
N ASN A 230 -21.74 2.82 34.00
CA ASN A 230 -21.69 4.27 34.12
C ASN A 230 -22.19 4.89 32.81
N ASN A 231 -23.51 4.86 32.64
CA ASN A 231 -24.25 5.33 31.47
C ASN A 231 -24.23 6.86 31.30
N ASP A 232 -23.29 7.56 31.93
CA ASP A 232 -22.88 8.93 31.61
C ASP A 232 -22.17 8.98 30.23
N VAL A 233 -22.72 8.26 29.25
CA VAL A 233 -22.48 8.54 27.84
C VAL A 233 -23.17 9.88 27.61
N PRO A 234 -22.43 10.96 27.30
CA PRO A 234 -23.04 12.26 27.11
C PRO A 234 -24.13 12.14 26.04
N PRO A 235 -25.35 12.65 26.29
CA PRO A 235 -26.48 12.59 25.35
C PRO A 235 -26.24 13.41 24.06
N THR A 236 -25.01 13.80 23.76
CA THR A 236 -24.65 14.62 22.60
C THR A 236 -24.61 13.84 21.28
N LEU A 237 -24.74 12.51 21.30
CA LEU A 237 -24.90 11.69 20.08
C LEU A 237 -26.36 11.34 19.75
N THR A 238 -27.34 11.64 20.62
CA THR A 238 -28.76 11.39 20.33
C THR A 238 -29.42 12.52 19.53
N HIS A 239 -28.80 13.69 19.37
CA HIS A 239 -29.45 14.85 18.76
C HIS A 239 -29.20 15.07 17.26
N ALA A 240 -28.23 14.39 16.63
CA ALA A 240 -28.02 14.48 15.18
C ALA A 240 -28.71 13.37 14.37
N ALA A 241 -29.30 12.37 15.04
CA ALA A 241 -30.05 11.26 14.44
C ALA A 241 -31.56 11.31 14.74
N ALA A 242 -32.04 12.32 15.47
CA ALA A 242 -33.46 12.49 15.80
C ALA A 242 -34.32 13.07 14.63
N ALA A 243 -33.80 13.07 13.41
CA ALA A 243 -34.51 13.52 12.21
C ALA A 243 -34.65 12.38 11.18
N ASP A 244 -34.93 11.17 11.64
CA ASP A 244 -35.96 10.28 11.06
C ASP A 244 -35.90 8.95 11.83
N THR A 245 -36.83 8.81 12.76
CA THR A 245 -37.17 7.58 13.48
C THR A 245 -37.73 6.54 12.50
N LEU A 246 -36.88 6.03 11.60
CA LEU A 246 -37.03 4.65 11.16
C LEU A 246 -36.53 3.79 12.32
N ASP A 247 -37.50 3.42 13.15
CA ASP A 247 -37.43 2.38 14.17
C ASP A 247 -36.83 1.13 13.50
N MET A 248 -35.51 0.97 13.57
CA MET A 248 -34.77 -0.13 12.96
C MET A 248 -34.33 -1.09 14.07
N PRO A 249 -35.22 -2.01 14.51
CA PRO A 249 -34.86 -3.14 15.37
C PRO A 249 -33.80 -4.06 14.73
N PHE A 250 -33.36 -3.75 13.51
CA PHE A 250 -32.33 -4.47 12.77
C PHE A 250 -30.89 -4.19 13.27
N ILE A 251 -30.60 -3.07 13.93
CA ILE A 251 -29.21 -2.79 14.35
C ILE A 251 -28.86 -3.50 15.68
N ASP A 252 -29.82 -3.65 16.59
CA ASP A 252 -29.55 -4.21 17.92
C ASP A 252 -29.28 -5.73 17.91
N THR A 253 -29.75 -6.47 16.90
CA THR A 253 -29.54 -7.93 16.84
C THR A 253 -28.39 -8.36 15.91
N TYR A 254 -28.05 -7.56 14.88
CA TYR A 254 -27.06 -7.96 13.87
C TYR A 254 -25.67 -7.31 14.06
N GLY A 255 -25.51 -6.40 15.02
CA GLY A 255 -24.26 -5.69 15.25
C GLY A 255 -23.22 -6.45 16.07
N CYS A 256 -23.65 -7.27 17.04
CA CYS A 256 -22.76 -8.00 17.92
C CYS A 256 -22.30 -9.33 17.30
N VAL A 257 -21.01 -9.63 17.43
CA VAL A 257 -20.40 -10.86 16.94
C VAL A 257 -20.16 -11.79 18.12
N HIS A 258 -20.82 -12.95 18.08
CA HIS A 258 -20.60 -14.03 19.04
C HIS A 258 -19.83 -15.16 18.35
N SER A 259 -18.51 -15.21 18.56
CA SER A 259 -17.64 -16.25 18.00
C SER A 259 -16.78 -16.89 19.09
N SER A 260 -16.74 -18.21 19.12
CA SER A 260 -15.81 -18.96 19.97
C SER A 260 -14.37 -18.92 19.44
N TRP A 261 -14.19 -18.68 18.14
CA TRP A 261 -12.86 -18.63 17.50
C TRP A 261 -12.21 -17.24 17.67
N PHE A 262 -13.05 -16.20 17.80
CA PHE A 262 -12.60 -14.81 17.98
C PHE A 262 -13.29 -14.22 19.21
N PRO A 263 -12.91 -14.66 20.43
CA PRO A 263 -13.63 -14.30 21.66
C PRO A 263 -13.60 -12.80 21.98
N ASN A 264 -12.65 -12.05 21.42
CA ASN A 264 -12.48 -10.61 21.63
C ASN A 264 -13.06 -9.76 20.48
N LEU A 265 -13.66 -10.37 19.47
CA LEU A 265 -14.30 -9.67 18.36
C LEU A 265 -15.78 -9.45 18.69
N TYR A 266 -16.10 -8.40 19.44
CA TYR A 266 -17.46 -8.12 19.91
C TYR A 266 -18.38 -7.53 18.84
N ALA A 267 -17.82 -6.89 17.82
CA ALA A 267 -18.51 -6.42 16.62
C ALA A 267 -17.51 -6.39 15.45
N LEU A 268 -17.97 -6.09 14.24
CA LEU A 268 -17.06 -5.89 13.10
C LEU A 268 -16.14 -4.67 13.33
N PRO A 269 -14.89 -4.68 12.83
CA PRO A 269 -14.02 -3.51 12.89
C PRO A 269 -14.59 -2.34 12.06
N PRO A 270 -14.27 -1.08 12.42
CA PRO A 270 -14.74 0.07 11.66
C PRO A 270 -14.33 0.03 10.19
N LEU A 271 -15.18 0.55 9.29
CA LEU A 271 -14.91 0.54 7.85
C LEU A 271 -13.57 1.19 7.46
N PRO A 272 -13.12 2.31 8.05
CA PRO A 272 -11.80 2.86 7.77
C PRO A 272 -10.65 1.89 8.11
N VAL A 273 -10.77 1.15 9.22
CA VAL A 273 -9.78 0.13 9.63
C VAL A 273 -9.79 -1.05 8.66
N LEU A 274 -10.98 -1.52 8.26
CA LEU A 274 -11.14 -2.57 7.26
C LEU A 274 -10.53 -2.16 5.91
N ALA A 275 -10.70 -0.90 5.48
CA ALA A 275 -10.12 -0.40 4.25
C ALA A 275 -8.57 -0.41 4.28
N ALA A 276 -7.96 0.02 5.39
CA ALA A 276 -6.50 -0.06 5.56
C ALA A 276 -6.00 -1.50 5.40
N ALA A 277 -6.60 -2.44 6.14
CA ALA A 277 -6.23 -3.84 6.09
C ALA A 277 -6.47 -4.47 4.70
N PHE A 278 -7.62 -4.15 4.07
CA PHE A 278 -8.00 -4.68 2.77
C PHE A 278 -6.94 -4.39 1.70
N GLY A 279 -6.48 -3.15 1.59
CA GLY A 279 -5.45 -2.78 0.63
C GLY A 279 -4.20 -3.64 0.76
N ILE A 280 -3.69 -3.79 1.98
CA ILE A 280 -2.48 -4.57 2.28
C ILE A 280 -2.68 -6.06 2.01
N ILE A 281 -3.78 -6.63 2.49
CA ILE A 281 -4.09 -8.06 2.35
C ILE A 281 -4.27 -8.43 0.88
N VAL A 282 -4.95 -7.61 0.09
CA VAL A 282 -5.18 -7.91 -1.34
C VAL A 282 -3.92 -7.68 -2.18
N GLN A 283 -3.06 -6.73 -1.82
CA GLN A 283 -1.78 -6.52 -2.51
C GLN A 283 -0.80 -7.69 -2.33
N ALA A 284 -0.73 -8.25 -1.12
CA ALA A 284 0.32 -9.19 -0.75
C ALA A 284 0.41 -10.45 -1.63
N PRO A 285 -0.69 -11.14 -2.00
CA PRO A 285 -0.64 -12.30 -2.88
C PRO A 285 0.08 -12.04 -4.20
N PHE A 286 -0.19 -10.90 -4.85
CA PHE A 286 0.42 -10.57 -6.14
C PHE A 286 1.92 -10.29 -6.01
N SER A 287 2.29 -9.60 -4.94
CA SER A 287 3.68 -9.26 -4.65
C SER A 287 4.49 -10.51 -4.29
N ILE A 288 3.94 -11.38 -3.42
CA ILE A 288 4.54 -12.68 -3.08
C ILE A 288 4.69 -13.56 -4.31
N ILE A 289 3.64 -13.69 -5.14
CA ILE A 289 3.69 -14.50 -6.37
C ILE A 289 4.76 -13.97 -7.32
N TYR A 290 4.86 -12.65 -7.50
CA TYR A 290 5.87 -12.04 -8.36
C TYR A 290 7.29 -12.38 -7.86
N HIS A 291 7.59 -12.05 -6.60
CA HIS A 291 8.92 -12.23 -6.02
C HIS A 291 9.32 -13.70 -5.83
N TRP A 292 8.40 -14.55 -5.39
CA TRP A 292 8.68 -15.96 -5.13
C TRP A 292 8.82 -16.80 -6.39
N LYS A 293 7.97 -16.57 -7.40
CA LYS A 293 7.87 -17.44 -8.58
C LYS A 293 8.54 -16.86 -9.81
N TYR A 294 8.37 -15.57 -10.09
CA TYR A 294 8.66 -15.01 -11.41
C TYR A 294 9.95 -14.17 -11.45
N ALA A 295 10.18 -13.31 -10.47
CA ALA A 295 11.26 -12.31 -10.52
C ALA A 295 12.65 -12.91 -10.81
N HIS A 296 12.97 -14.04 -10.18
CA HIS A 296 14.25 -14.75 -10.38
C HIS A 296 14.32 -15.67 -11.60
N ARG A 297 13.18 -15.97 -12.26
CA ARG A 297 13.11 -16.88 -13.43
C ARG A 297 13.10 -16.11 -14.75
N LEU A 298 12.65 -14.85 -14.70
CA LEU A 298 12.60 -13.99 -15.86
C LEU A 298 13.96 -13.32 -16.07
N PRO A 299 14.46 -13.29 -17.31
CA PRO A 299 15.70 -12.59 -17.61
C PRO A 299 15.57 -11.11 -17.24
N PRO A 300 16.66 -10.46 -16.79
CA PRO A 300 16.64 -9.03 -16.48
C PRO A 300 16.26 -8.20 -17.70
N GLY A 301 15.76 -6.98 -17.47
CA GLY A 301 15.29 -6.07 -18.52
C GLY A 301 13.79 -6.19 -18.83
N PHE A 302 13.43 -6.04 -20.11
CA PHE A 302 12.04 -5.89 -20.56
C PHE A 302 11.15 -7.09 -20.23
N ALA A 303 11.68 -8.31 -20.35
CA ALA A 303 10.94 -9.54 -20.04
C ALA A 303 10.40 -9.55 -18.59
N ARG A 304 11.14 -8.97 -17.65
CA ARG A 304 10.72 -8.85 -16.25
C ARG A 304 9.74 -7.69 -16.03
N THR A 305 9.99 -6.53 -16.64
CA THR A 305 9.14 -5.34 -16.46
C THR A 305 7.77 -5.47 -17.12
N ASP A 306 7.70 -6.18 -18.25
CA ASP A 306 6.46 -6.35 -19.01
C ASP A 306 5.66 -7.57 -18.59
N HIS A 307 6.21 -8.40 -17.71
CA HIS A 307 5.51 -9.57 -17.20
C HIS A 307 4.27 -9.17 -16.39
N TRP A 308 3.15 -9.85 -16.64
CA TRP A 308 1.85 -9.54 -16.04
C TRP A 308 1.90 -9.50 -14.50
N SER A 309 2.67 -10.39 -13.87
CA SER A 309 2.72 -10.45 -12.40
C SER A 309 3.42 -9.23 -11.80
N ARG A 310 4.43 -8.69 -12.49
CA ARG A 310 5.07 -7.43 -12.09
C ARG A 310 4.11 -6.25 -12.25
N ARG A 311 3.38 -6.19 -13.36
CA ARG A 311 2.39 -5.13 -13.61
C ARG A 311 1.25 -5.19 -12.60
N MET A 312 0.82 -6.39 -12.22
CA MET A 312 -0.20 -6.58 -11.20
C MET A 312 0.28 -6.16 -9.81
N ASP A 313 1.48 -6.58 -9.39
CA ASP A 313 2.12 -6.12 -8.15
C ASP A 313 2.15 -4.58 -8.06
N GLN A 314 2.56 -3.91 -9.14
CA GLN A 314 2.54 -2.44 -9.21
C GLN A 314 1.14 -1.83 -9.24
N ALA A 315 0.18 -2.46 -9.93
CA ALA A 315 -1.20 -2.00 -9.95
C ALA A 315 -1.83 -2.08 -8.56
N MET A 316 -1.52 -3.12 -7.80
CA MET A 316 -2.06 -3.30 -6.45
C MET A 316 -1.57 -2.26 -5.44
N ILE A 317 -0.40 -1.64 -5.66
CA ILE A 317 0.03 -0.46 -4.87
C ILE A 317 -1.00 0.67 -4.94
N HIS A 318 -1.64 0.85 -6.10
CA HIS A 318 -2.68 1.88 -6.30
C HIS A 318 -4.01 1.49 -5.63
N VAL A 319 -4.37 0.20 -5.62
CA VAL A 319 -5.52 -0.31 -4.84
C VAL A 319 -5.30 -0.06 -3.34
N THR A 320 -4.11 -0.37 -2.84
CA THR A 320 -3.71 -0.07 -1.46
C THR A 320 -3.82 1.42 -1.19
N SER A 321 -3.27 2.26 -2.07
CA SER A 321 -3.30 3.72 -1.90
C SER A 321 -4.72 4.29 -1.89
N ALA A 322 -5.60 3.80 -2.77
CA ALA A 322 -7.02 4.19 -2.76
C ALA A 322 -7.68 3.78 -1.43
N SER A 323 -7.45 2.56 -0.97
CA SER A 323 -8.01 2.07 0.30
C SER A 323 -7.49 2.88 1.50
N MET A 324 -6.20 3.22 1.50
CA MET A 324 -5.59 4.09 2.52
C MET A 324 -6.17 5.50 2.52
N SER A 325 -6.62 6.03 1.37
CA SER A 325 -7.29 7.34 1.33
C SER A 325 -8.61 7.35 2.08
N TYR A 326 -9.35 6.23 2.09
CA TYR A 326 -10.54 6.09 2.94
C TYR A 326 -10.15 5.90 4.40
N ALA A 327 -9.17 5.02 4.67
CA ALA A 327 -8.69 4.73 6.02
C ALA A 327 -8.18 5.98 6.76
N THR A 328 -7.63 6.94 6.01
CA THR A 328 -7.10 8.19 6.56
C THR A 328 -8.09 9.33 6.55
N SER A 329 -9.20 9.29 5.80
CA SER A 329 -10.15 10.41 5.74
C SER A 329 -11.49 10.10 6.40
N GLY A 330 -11.91 8.83 6.44
CA GLY A 330 -13.25 8.40 6.83
C GLY A 330 -14.34 8.90 5.87
N ARG A 331 -13.96 9.43 4.70
CA ARG A 331 -14.83 10.18 3.79
C ARG A 331 -14.96 9.47 2.46
N LEU A 332 -16.20 9.12 2.10
CA LEU A 332 -16.48 8.37 0.87
C LEU A 332 -16.20 9.20 -0.38
N ASP A 333 -16.51 10.49 -0.38
CA ASP A 333 -16.26 11.40 -1.50
C ASP A 333 -14.76 11.53 -1.81
N PHE A 334 -13.94 11.69 -0.77
CA PHE A 334 -12.48 11.73 -0.90
C PHE A 334 -11.92 10.39 -1.40
N PHE A 335 -12.44 9.26 -0.90
CA PHE A 335 -12.07 7.94 -1.38
C PHE A 335 -12.40 7.75 -2.86
N LEU A 336 -13.60 8.10 -3.32
CA LEU A 336 -14.00 7.94 -4.71
C LEU A 336 -13.13 8.76 -5.66
N ALA A 337 -12.81 10.01 -5.31
CA ALA A 337 -11.89 10.83 -6.10
C ALA A 337 -10.50 10.18 -6.22
N ASN A 338 -9.97 9.67 -5.11
CA ASN A 338 -8.69 8.95 -5.09
C ASN A 338 -8.75 7.62 -5.85
N ALA A 339 -9.86 6.90 -5.75
CA ALA A 339 -10.06 5.63 -6.43
C ALA A 339 -10.06 5.83 -7.95
N LEU A 340 -10.70 6.88 -8.47
CA LEU A 340 -10.66 7.22 -9.90
C LEU A 340 -9.24 7.50 -10.39
N PHE A 341 -8.47 8.30 -9.64
CA PHE A 341 -7.07 8.58 -9.96
C PHE A 341 -6.21 7.31 -9.95
N ASN A 342 -6.34 6.48 -8.90
CA ASN A 342 -5.58 5.25 -8.76
C ASN A 342 -5.99 4.20 -9.81
N LEU A 343 -7.25 4.16 -10.22
CA LEU A 343 -7.74 3.29 -11.29
C LEU A 343 -7.13 3.66 -12.66
N ASP A 344 -7.03 4.95 -13.00
CA ASP A 344 -6.30 5.40 -14.18
C ASP A 344 -4.81 4.99 -14.10
N CYS A 345 -4.18 5.13 -12.92
CA CYS A 345 -2.80 4.71 -12.72
C CYS A 345 -2.63 3.19 -12.91
N MET A 346 -3.55 2.37 -12.40
CA MET A 346 -3.58 0.92 -12.60
C MET A 346 -3.69 0.57 -14.08
N PHE A 347 -4.66 1.16 -14.79
CA PHE A 347 -4.85 0.93 -16.23
C PHE A 347 -3.58 1.22 -17.01
N ARG A 348 -2.86 2.28 -16.64
CA ARG A 348 -1.58 2.64 -17.28
C ARG A 348 -0.45 1.65 -17.04
N GLN A 349 -0.50 0.82 -15.99
CA GLN A 349 0.50 -0.26 -15.79
C GLN A 349 0.40 -1.34 -16.87
N PHE A 350 -0.77 -1.47 -17.51
CA PHE A 350 -1.02 -2.50 -18.52
C PHE A 350 -0.80 -2.00 -19.96
N LYS A 351 -0.38 -0.75 -20.17
CA LYS A 351 -0.02 -0.26 -21.51
C LYS A 351 1.21 -0.99 -22.07
N LYS A 352 1.35 -1.02 -23.41
CA LYS A 352 2.47 -1.67 -24.10
C LYS A 352 3.84 -1.19 -23.56
N ARG A 353 4.00 0.13 -23.39
CA ARG A 353 5.24 0.77 -22.88
C ARG A 353 5.09 1.24 -21.44
N VAL A 354 5.87 0.66 -20.53
CA VAL A 354 5.97 1.12 -19.13
C VAL A 354 6.99 2.26 -19.03
N ARG A 355 6.64 3.36 -18.37
CA ARG A 355 7.52 4.52 -18.12
C ARG A 355 7.87 4.60 -16.63
N PRO A 356 9.02 4.06 -16.16
CA PRO A 356 9.32 3.94 -14.73
C PRO A 356 9.30 5.27 -13.96
N ARG A 357 9.81 6.36 -14.56
CA ARG A 357 9.80 7.70 -13.92
C ARG A 357 8.38 8.21 -13.68
N ALA A 358 7.51 8.10 -14.69
CA ALA A 358 6.10 8.48 -14.55
C ALA A 358 5.37 7.61 -13.52
N ASN A 359 5.71 6.32 -13.43
CA ASN A 359 5.15 5.42 -12.43
C ASN A 359 5.54 5.85 -11.00
N LYS A 360 6.82 6.17 -10.77
CA LYS A 360 7.29 6.67 -9.47
C LYS A 360 6.58 7.96 -9.05
N ILE A 361 6.39 8.90 -9.97
CA ILE A 361 5.65 10.15 -9.71
C ILE A 361 4.21 9.85 -9.32
N ARG A 362 3.52 8.95 -10.03
CA ARG A 362 2.14 8.57 -9.71
C ARG A 362 2.01 7.94 -8.33
N ILE A 363 2.92 7.02 -7.98
CA ILE A 363 2.96 6.44 -6.63
C ILE A 363 3.18 7.54 -5.59
N GLY A 364 4.10 8.47 -5.84
CA GLY A 364 4.31 9.64 -4.98
C GLY A 364 3.04 10.46 -4.77
N ILE A 365 2.31 10.78 -5.85
CA ILE A 365 1.02 11.49 -5.80
C ILE A 365 -0.01 10.67 -5.01
N SER A 366 -0.09 9.35 -5.21
CA SER A 366 -0.99 8.47 -4.44
C SER A 366 -0.68 8.51 -2.94
N VAL A 367 0.60 8.50 -2.54
CA VAL A 367 1.04 8.61 -1.15
C VAL A 367 0.71 9.97 -0.56
N LEU A 368 0.97 11.05 -1.31
CA LEU A 368 0.56 12.41 -0.94
C LEU A 368 -0.95 12.46 -0.68
N ALA A 369 -1.73 11.91 -1.59
CA ALA A 369 -3.18 12.03 -1.54
C ALA A 369 -3.79 11.38 -0.29
N TYR A 370 -3.34 10.20 0.14
CA TYR A 370 -3.83 9.60 1.39
C TYR A 370 -3.17 10.16 2.66
N THR A 371 -2.07 10.90 2.58
CA THR A 371 -1.46 11.54 3.78
C THR A 371 -1.98 12.95 4.05
N ILE A 372 -2.54 13.63 3.04
CA ILE A 372 -3.18 14.96 3.19
C ILE A 372 -4.27 14.99 4.28
N PRO A 373 -5.19 14.01 4.38
CA PRO A 373 -6.19 13.98 5.45
C PRO A 373 -5.59 13.98 6.85
N VAL A 374 -4.47 13.26 7.06
CA VAL A 374 -3.76 13.22 8.35
C VAL A 374 -3.25 14.62 8.71
N LEU A 375 -2.64 15.31 7.74
CA LEU A 375 -2.17 16.68 7.92
C LEU A 375 -3.33 17.66 8.18
N ARG A 376 -4.45 17.54 7.46
CA ARG A 376 -5.63 18.39 7.66
C ARG A 376 -6.29 18.23 9.03
N ARG A 377 -6.16 17.05 9.66
CA ARG A 377 -6.61 16.85 11.04
C ARG A 377 -5.71 17.50 12.10
N GLY A 378 -4.53 18.00 11.70
CA GLY A 378 -3.55 18.56 12.63
C GLY A 378 -2.70 17.52 13.35
N ASP A 379 -2.74 16.24 12.93
CA ASP A 379 -1.92 15.18 13.53
C ASP A 379 -0.50 15.19 12.96
N ILE A 380 0.26 16.21 13.34
CA ILE A 380 1.63 16.47 12.87
C ILE A 380 2.59 15.35 13.30
N LEU A 381 2.36 14.75 14.47
CA LEU A 381 3.22 13.67 14.97
C LEU A 381 3.05 12.40 14.13
N LEU A 382 1.81 11.98 13.83
CA LEU A 382 1.58 10.85 12.94
C LEU A 382 2.09 11.14 11.53
N PHE A 383 1.80 12.33 10.99
CA PHE A 383 2.28 12.75 9.69
C PHE A 383 3.81 12.67 9.59
N SER A 384 4.54 13.19 10.58
CA SER A 384 6.01 13.13 10.60
C SER A 384 6.54 11.70 10.71
N LYS A 385 5.92 10.82 11.51
CA LYS A 385 6.26 9.39 11.58
C LYS A 385 6.10 8.72 10.22
N LEU A 386 4.96 8.93 9.55
CA LEU A 386 4.68 8.37 8.22
C LEU A 386 5.69 8.86 7.18
N TRP A 387 5.97 10.17 7.15
CA TRP A 387 6.89 10.75 6.18
C TRP A 387 8.35 10.39 6.42
N CYS A 388 8.77 10.25 7.68
CA CYS A 388 10.07 9.69 8.02
C CYS A 388 10.19 8.25 7.47
N ASN A 389 9.16 7.42 7.67
CA ASN A 389 9.11 6.07 7.12
C ASN A 389 9.18 6.08 5.59
N PHE A 390 8.36 6.90 4.91
CA PHE A 390 8.37 7.03 3.46
C PHE A 390 9.69 7.58 2.91
N ALA A 391 10.36 8.49 3.62
CA ALA A 391 11.67 9.00 3.23
C ALA A 391 12.73 7.89 3.26
N ILE A 392 12.75 7.06 4.32
CA ILE A 392 13.65 5.90 4.42
C ILE A 392 13.34 4.89 3.30
N CYS A 393 12.07 4.56 3.11
CA CYS A 393 11.61 3.68 2.03
C CYS A 393 12.01 4.21 0.64
N GLY A 394 11.81 5.51 0.41
CA GLY A 394 12.18 6.20 -0.82
C GLY A 394 13.69 6.17 -1.04
N TRP A 395 14.49 6.38 -0.01
CA TRP A 395 15.95 6.28 -0.06
C TRP A 395 16.42 4.85 -0.41
N LEU A 396 15.88 3.83 0.27
CA LEU A 396 16.18 2.42 -0.01
C LEU A 396 15.86 2.06 -1.47
N PHE A 397 14.73 2.51 -2.00
CA PHE A 397 14.29 2.19 -3.36
C PHE A 397 14.92 3.08 -4.45
N ALA A 398 15.31 4.31 -4.13
CA ALA A 398 15.97 5.21 -5.07
C ALA A 398 17.45 4.86 -5.22
N LYS A 399 18.17 4.74 -4.09
CA LYS A 399 19.62 4.60 -4.05
C LYS A 399 20.12 3.16 -4.03
N TYR A 400 19.30 2.20 -3.59
CA TYR A 400 19.71 0.81 -3.43
C TYR A 400 21.03 0.66 -2.62
N PRO A 401 21.14 1.28 -1.42
CA PRO A 401 22.39 1.40 -0.68
C PRO A 401 23.00 0.05 -0.25
N ILE A 402 22.18 -1.00 -0.16
CA ILE A 402 22.59 -2.37 0.21
C ILE A 402 22.36 -3.36 -0.95
N GLY A 403 22.36 -2.84 -2.19
CA GLY A 403 22.12 -3.63 -3.39
C GLY A 403 20.74 -4.29 -3.39
N GLY A 404 20.66 -5.56 -3.80
CA GLY A 404 19.41 -6.31 -3.88
C GLY A 404 18.63 -6.45 -2.56
N TRP A 405 19.30 -6.31 -1.41
CA TRP A 405 18.64 -6.34 -0.10
C TRP A 405 17.83 -5.08 0.22
N SER A 406 18.02 -4.01 -0.54
CA SER A 406 17.35 -2.72 -0.29
C SER A 406 15.84 -2.84 -0.42
N HIS A 407 15.38 -3.76 -1.29
CA HIS A 407 13.96 -4.03 -1.48
C HIS A 407 13.34 -4.79 -0.30
N SER A 408 14.04 -5.80 0.24
CA SER A 408 13.62 -6.51 1.46
C SER A 408 13.60 -5.57 2.67
N ALA A 409 14.62 -4.73 2.81
CA ALA A 409 14.66 -3.70 3.86
C ALA A 409 13.52 -2.69 3.71
N PHE A 410 13.17 -2.31 2.47
CA PHE A 410 11.99 -1.47 2.21
C PHE A 410 10.70 -2.11 2.74
N HIS A 411 10.48 -3.41 2.54
CA HIS A 411 9.31 -4.11 3.07
C HIS A 411 9.28 -4.14 4.60
N LEU A 412 10.44 -4.33 5.25
CA LEU A 412 10.52 -4.30 6.71
C LEU A 412 10.22 -2.91 7.28
N VAL A 413 10.71 -1.85 6.63
CA VAL A 413 10.44 -0.47 7.06
C VAL A 413 8.97 -0.10 6.81
N ILE A 414 8.42 -0.41 5.64
CA ILE A 414 7.02 -0.10 5.33
C ILE A 414 6.04 -0.90 6.20
N ALA A 415 6.47 -2.01 6.82
CA ALA A 415 5.66 -2.80 7.75
C ALA A 415 5.25 -2.04 9.04
N PHE A 416 5.86 -0.89 9.31
CA PHE A 416 5.41 0.01 10.38
C PHE A 416 4.27 0.95 9.97
N VAL A 417 3.94 1.06 8.68
CA VAL A 417 2.83 1.90 8.20
C VAL A 417 1.45 1.35 8.60
N PRO A 418 1.16 0.03 8.48
CA PRO A 418 -0.12 -0.55 8.89
C PRO A 418 -0.53 -0.21 10.34
N PRO A 419 0.29 -0.45 11.39
CA PRO A 419 -0.10 -0.10 12.76
C PRO A 419 -0.39 1.40 12.91
N LEU A 420 0.43 2.27 12.31
CA LEU A 420 0.22 3.72 12.39
C LEU A 420 -1.12 4.14 11.76
N LEU A 421 -1.43 3.66 10.55
CA LEU A 421 -2.64 4.05 9.84
C LEU A 421 -3.90 3.40 10.43
N MET A 422 -3.83 2.15 10.89
CA MET A 422 -4.99 1.47 11.47
C MET A 422 -5.37 2.04 12.83
N THR A 423 -4.39 2.43 13.67
CA THR A 423 -4.67 3.16 14.91
C THR A 423 -5.27 4.53 14.62
N ALA A 424 -4.72 5.29 13.68
CA ALA A 424 -5.26 6.59 13.29
C ALA A 424 -6.67 6.50 12.69
N ALA A 425 -6.98 5.40 11.99
CA ALA A 425 -8.30 5.14 11.45
C ALA A 425 -9.35 4.95 12.55
N LEU A 426 -8.97 4.50 13.74
CA LEU A 426 -9.89 4.37 14.89
C LEU A 426 -10.31 5.72 15.48
N GLU A 427 -9.51 6.76 15.29
CA GLU A 427 -9.79 8.11 15.81
C GLU A 427 -10.71 8.92 14.88
N LEU A 428 -11.02 8.38 13.69
CA LEU A 428 -11.91 9.04 12.75
C LEU A 428 -13.34 9.09 13.28
N PRO A 429 -14.10 10.18 13.01
CA PRO A 429 -15.53 10.25 13.30
C PRO A 429 -16.30 9.06 12.70
N ALA A 430 -15.98 8.68 11.46
CA ALA A 430 -16.58 7.54 10.76
C ALA A 430 -16.33 6.17 11.41
N SER A 431 -15.44 6.11 12.41
CA SER A 431 -15.15 4.88 13.17
C SER A 431 -15.83 4.82 14.53
N GLN A 432 -16.30 5.95 15.08
CA GLN A 432 -16.72 6.03 16.48
C GLN A 432 -17.97 5.19 16.77
N ASP A 433 -18.97 5.22 15.89
CA ASP A 433 -20.22 4.48 16.11
C ASP A 433 -19.97 2.97 16.22
N GLN A 434 -19.12 2.44 15.34
CA GLN A 434 -18.77 1.02 15.35
C GLN A 434 -17.92 0.64 16.58
N VAL A 435 -17.03 1.54 17.02
CA VAL A 435 -16.23 1.36 18.25
C VAL A 435 -17.14 1.35 19.49
N GLN A 436 -18.11 2.25 19.56
CA GLN A 436 -19.08 2.30 20.66
C GLN A 436 -20.01 1.08 20.64
N LEU A 437 -20.49 0.65 19.46
CA LEU A 437 -21.27 -0.57 19.30
C LEU A 437 -20.51 -1.78 19.84
N ALA A 438 -19.24 -1.94 19.47
CA ALA A 438 -18.40 -3.02 19.96
C ALA A 438 -18.22 -3.00 21.49
N ALA A 439 -18.06 -1.81 22.09
CA ALA A 439 -17.96 -1.66 23.54
C ALA A 439 -19.28 -2.00 24.26
N LYS A 440 -20.44 -1.65 23.68
CA LYS A 440 -21.75 -2.09 24.18
C LYS A 440 -21.93 -3.60 24.09
N CYS A 441 -21.57 -4.21 22.96
CA CYS A 441 -21.59 -5.67 22.78
C CYS A 441 -20.70 -6.40 23.80
N PHE A 442 -19.56 -5.81 24.18
CA PHE A 442 -18.73 -6.33 25.26
C PHE A 442 -19.47 -6.30 26.61
N ALA A 443 -20.08 -5.16 26.97
CA ALA A 443 -20.78 -5.00 28.24
C ALA A 443 -22.00 -5.93 28.38
N MET A 444 -22.69 -6.26 27.28
CA MET A 444 -23.82 -7.21 27.30
C MET A 444 -23.39 -8.67 27.49
N ARG A 445 -22.11 -8.99 27.30
CA ARG A 445 -21.59 -10.36 27.39
C ARG A 445 -21.09 -10.72 28.79
N GLY A 446 -20.64 -9.73 29.57
CA GLY A 446 -20.21 -9.88 30.96
C GLY A 446 -21.41 -9.79 31.89
#